data_AF-A0A2M8FXH1-F1
#
_entry.id   AF-A0A2M8FXH1-F1
#
_cell.length_a   1.000
_cell.length_b   1.000
_cell.length_c   1.000
_cell.angle_alpha   90.00
_cell.angle_beta   90.00
_cell.angle_gamma   90.00
#
_symmetry.space_group_name_H-M   'P 1'
#
loop_
_entity.id
_entity.type
_entity.pdbx_description
1 polymer ?
#
loop_
_entity_poly.entity_id
_entity_poly.type
_entity_poly.pdbx_seq_one_letter_code
_entity_poly.pdbx_strand_id
1 'polypeptide(L)'
;MFTVHILLSLPFLFLFCLSLLVPLCSLLSPFVKVQQEPWYQVNRMLGVYEQYILALRFLLFVFLLVTFLNSMSEQMFLVPLLFLGVLLALSFLHFRNVSKRKLAFHTFLQESSLLSPQDFFDVLFSLYGPFDFSFADFPLKYKKLNFDFSDLKGREKIKTLWLQALFSTHLISRLALFFHKRLSQDQFELVVRKLTCEWCLRMLQITHTKLELKGKHLLSNASAFPVYCFNHTSLFDFMIAPLLCAFEEKSLAKLPTFFMAKDHFLENKLIASVLGIGKIASLLGMIFVERNNASISSAMEAVKLGVEKLVKEKRALAIFPQGKRARTQYDAEGKVLGASYYAVGNLARLTKEHAHIKKGAIRIALQASEEIAKEDGADVVSIVPVALSGVAHICPLRSLKLRKGKTVTLEVGSPFFAVTSGPDATVEDIRYLTFCLDHSFISLLGVHKSLERRFYNDMLKICDGAQMEGITVALKEWRGNDHLLYVILDYIYTCDATRWYELLTQLKNLLLDVSTREDLVNFKNQIAEEVARG
;
A
#
# COMPACT_ATOMS: atom_id res chain seq x y z
N MET A 1 31.06 -46.59 12.82
CA MET A 1 30.71 -45.38 12.02
C MET A 1 29.49 -45.55 11.11
N PHE A 2 28.80 -46.71 11.08
CA PHE A 2 27.61 -46.91 10.23
C PHE A 2 26.27 -46.54 10.90
N THR A 3 26.21 -46.52 12.23
CA THR A 3 24.98 -46.32 13.01
C THR A 3 24.54 -44.85 13.11
N VAL A 4 25.47 -43.90 12.96
CA VAL A 4 25.17 -42.45 13.00
C VAL A 4 24.54 -41.96 11.69
N HIS A 5 24.79 -42.63 10.56
CA HIS A 5 24.15 -42.29 9.28
C HIS A 5 22.68 -42.73 9.18
N ILE A 6 22.26 -43.75 9.94
CA ILE A 6 20.89 -44.28 9.90
C ILE A 6 19.93 -43.45 10.77
N LEU A 7 20.42 -42.86 11.86
CA LEU A 7 19.58 -42.03 12.74
C LEU A 7 19.30 -40.62 12.17
N LEU A 8 20.18 -40.10 11.30
CA LEU A 8 19.93 -38.89 10.51
C LEU A 8 19.07 -39.16 9.26
N SER A 9 18.93 -40.41 8.81
CA SER A 9 18.23 -40.74 7.57
C SER A 9 16.72 -40.89 7.73
N LEU A 10 16.20 -41.32 8.88
CA LEU A 10 14.76 -41.54 9.06
C LEU A 10 13.92 -40.24 9.03
N PRO A 11 14.28 -39.17 9.77
CA PRO A 11 13.56 -37.90 9.71
C PRO A 11 13.69 -37.25 8.33
N PHE A 12 14.84 -37.41 7.68
CA PHE A 12 15.08 -36.87 6.34
C PHE A 12 14.28 -37.61 5.27
N LEU A 13 14.24 -38.95 5.32
CA LEU A 13 13.42 -39.78 4.44
C LEU A 13 11.93 -39.47 4.65
N PHE A 14 11.49 -39.28 5.90
CA PHE A 14 10.13 -38.87 6.22
C PHE A 14 9.80 -37.49 5.63
N LEU A 15 10.65 -36.48 5.82
CA LEU A 15 10.50 -35.16 5.20
C LEU A 15 10.51 -35.22 3.67
N PHE A 16 11.29 -36.13 3.09
CA PHE A 16 11.34 -36.35 1.65
C PHE A 16 10.06 -37.00 1.11
N CYS A 17 9.58 -38.08 1.74
CA CYS A 17 8.31 -38.72 1.41
C CYS A 17 7.14 -37.73 1.53
N LEU A 18 7.13 -36.95 2.62
CA LEU A 18 6.22 -35.83 2.80
C LEU A 18 6.33 -34.86 1.62
N SER A 19 7.54 -34.49 1.20
CA SER A 19 7.71 -33.56 0.09
C SER A 19 7.11 -34.06 -1.23
N LEU A 20 6.92 -35.36 -1.41
CA LEU A 20 6.41 -35.96 -2.65
C LEU A 20 4.90 -36.24 -2.63
N LEU A 21 4.24 -36.03 -1.49
CA LEU A 21 2.83 -36.36 -1.29
C LEU A 21 1.93 -35.76 -2.39
N VAL A 22 2.08 -34.47 -2.66
CA VAL A 22 1.23 -33.76 -3.63
C VAL A 22 1.51 -34.17 -5.08
N PRO A 23 2.76 -34.25 -5.56
CA PRO A 23 3.06 -34.83 -6.87
C PRO A 23 2.49 -36.24 -7.05
N LEU A 24 2.59 -37.11 -6.03
CA LEU A 24 2.04 -38.47 -6.10
C LEU A 24 0.51 -38.45 -6.17
N CYS A 25 -0.16 -37.65 -5.34
CA CYS A 25 -1.61 -37.48 -5.41
C CYS A 25 -2.07 -36.93 -6.77
N SER A 26 -1.24 -36.16 -7.48
CA SER A 26 -1.61 -35.62 -8.79
C SER A 26 -1.78 -36.68 -9.88
N LEU A 27 -1.24 -37.89 -9.68
CA LEU A 27 -1.51 -39.05 -10.55
C LEU A 27 -2.98 -39.48 -10.49
N LEU A 28 -3.67 -39.16 -9.39
CA LEU A 28 -5.09 -39.46 -9.21
C LEU A 28 -6.00 -38.37 -9.81
N SER A 29 -5.44 -37.23 -10.25
CA SER A 29 -6.22 -36.09 -10.80
C SER A 29 -7.23 -36.50 -11.88
N PRO A 30 -6.89 -37.37 -12.86
CA PRO A 30 -7.85 -37.79 -13.89
C PRO A 30 -9.08 -38.53 -13.36
N PHE A 31 -8.97 -39.13 -12.16
CA PHE A 31 -10.02 -39.95 -11.55
C PHE A 31 -10.81 -39.19 -10.47
N VAL A 32 -10.34 -38.02 -10.05
CA VAL A 32 -10.95 -37.22 -8.98
C VAL A 32 -11.53 -35.95 -9.57
N LYS A 33 -12.86 -35.86 -9.65
CA LYS A 33 -13.54 -34.60 -9.98
C LYS A 33 -13.77 -33.79 -8.71
N VAL A 34 -13.12 -32.63 -8.60
CA VAL A 34 -13.22 -31.68 -7.46
C VAL A 34 -14.53 -30.88 -7.50
N GLN A 35 -15.62 -31.47 -7.98
CA GLN A 35 -16.94 -30.83 -8.01
C GLN A 35 -17.68 -30.98 -6.66
N GLN A 36 -17.21 -31.89 -5.80
CA GLN A 36 -17.78 -32.10 -4.46
C GLN A 36 -16.96 -31.35 -3.40
N GLU A 37 -17.65 -30.70 -2.46
CA GLU A 37 -17.07 -29.89 -1.38
C GLU A 37 -15.91 -30.56 -0.60
N PRO A 38 -15.97 -31.88 -0.27
CA PRO A 38 -14.88 -32.53 0.47
C PRO A 38 -13.57 -32.57 -0.31
N TRP A 39 -13.63 -32.86 -1.61
CA TRP A 39 -12.44 -32.93 -2.46
C TRP A 39 -11.83 -31.56 -2.68
N TYR A 40 -12.64 -30.49 -2.68
CA TYR A 40 -12.13 -29.13 -2.71
C TYR A 40 -11.34 -28.79 -1.45
N GLN A 41 -11.87 -29.10 -0.27
CA GLN A 41 -11.18 -28.85 0.99
C GLN A 41 -9.86 -29.62 1.05
N VAL A 42 -9.84 -30.88 0.61
CA VAL A 42 -8.62 -31.69 0.51
C VAL A 42 -7.63 -31.07 -0.48
N ASN A 43 -8.08 -30.68 -1.67
CA ASN A 43 -7.22 -30.06 -2.69
C ASN A 43 -6.60 -28.75 -2.17
N ARG A 44 -7.39 -27.92 -1.49
CA ARG A 44 -6.94 -26.68 -0.84
C ARG A 44 -5.89 -26.96 0.22
N MET A 45 -6.14 -27.90 1.14
CA MET A 45 -5.18 -28.25 2.21
C MET A 45 -3.86 -28.76 1.65
N LEU A 46 -3.92 -29.64 0.64
CA LEU A 46 -2.74 -30.14 -0.05
C LEU A 46 -2.03 -29.03 -0.86
N GLY A 47 -2.76 -28.06 -1.40
CA GLY A 47 -2.19 -26.90 -2.06
C GLY A 47 -1.49 -25.92 -1.11
N VAL A 48 -2.05 -25.68 0.09
CA VAL A 48 -1.39 -24.94 1.17
C VAL A 48 -0.08 -25.64 1.55
N TYR A 49 -0.13 -26.95 1.74
CA TYR A 49 1.04 -27.78 2.03
C TYR A 49 2.10 -27.68 0.92
N GLU A 50 1.69 -27.79 -0.35
CA GLU A 50 2.57 -27.67 -1.51
C GLU A 50 3.31 -26.33 -1.52
N GLN A 51 2.64 -25.22 -1.17
CA GLN A 51 3.27 -23.91 -1.12
C GLN A 51 4.44 -23.83 -0.14
N TYR A 52 4.35 -24.48 1.01
CA TYR A 52 5.43 -24.48 2.00
C TYR A 52 6.58 -25.39 1.60
N ILE A 53 6.27 -26.49 0.92
CA ILE A 53 7.21 -27.56 0.64
C ILE A 53 7.91 -27.42 -0.70
N LEU A 54 7.32 -26.75 -1.69
CA LEU A 54 7.91 -26.64 -3.03
C LEU A 54 9.37 -26.15 -3.01
N ALA A 55 9.66 -25.12 -2.20
CA ALA A 55 11.01 -24.59 -2.05
C ALA A 55 11.95 -25.57 -1.32
N LEU A 56 11.42 -26.26 -0.30
CA LEU A 56 12.17 -27.26 0.46
C LEU A 56 12.46 -28.50 -0.41
N ARG A 57 11.52 -28.91 -1.27
CA ARG A 57 11.63 -30.08 -2.16
C ARG A 57 12.86 -29.97 -3.05
N PHE A 58 13.13 -28.80 -3.63
CA PHE A 58 14.32 -28.60 -4.45
C PHE A 58 15.62 -28.79 -3.64
N LEU A 59 15.68 -28.22 -2.44
CA LEU A 59 16.84 -28.39 -1.54
C LEU A 59 17.02 -29.85 -1.12
N LEU A 60 15.91 -30.53 -0.80
CA LEU A 60 15.91 -31.95 -0.47
C LEU A 60 16.41 -32.80 -1.65
N PHE A 61 15.99 -32.47 -2.88
CA PHE A 61 16.47 -33.16 -4.08
C PHE A 61 17.97 -32.96 -4.31
N VAL A 62 18.48 -31.73 -4.18
CA VAL A 62 19.92 -31.45 -4.33
C VAL A 62 20.70 -32.19 -3.26
N PHE A 63 20.24 -32.15 -2.01
CA PHE A 63 20.88 -32.87 -0.92
C PHE A 63 20.91 -34.38 -1.17
N LEU A 64 19.77 -34.99 -1.55
CA LEU A 64 19.69 -36.40 -1.90
C LEU A 64 20.62 -36.78 -3.05
N LEU A 65 20.67 -35.95 -4.10
CA LEU A 65 21.56 -36.17 -5.22
C LEU A 65 23.02 -36.18 -4.77
N VAL A 66 23.44 -35.19 -3.96
CA VAL A 66 24.82 -35.09 -3.46
C VAL A 66 25.15 -36.25 -2.52
N THR A 67 24.27 -36.58 -1.57
CA THR A 67 24.46 -37.73 -0.68
C THR A 67 24.55 -39.02 -1.50
N PHE A 68 23.68 -39.21 -2.49
CA PHE A 68 23.67 -40.40 -3.33
C PHE A 68 24.96 -40.56 -4.14
N LEU A 69 25.42 -39.49 -4.80
CA LEU A 69 26.68 -39.49 -5.56
C LEU A 69 27.90 -39.81 -4.68
N ASN A 70 27.87 -39.43 -3.40
CA ASN A 70 28.97 -39.67 -2.46
C ASN A 70 28.94 -41.05 -1.78
N SER A 71 27.82 -41.78 -1.82
CA SER A 71 27.60 -42.98 -0.99
C SER A 71 27.73 -44.33 -1.73
N MET A 72 27.85 -44.32 -3.06
CA MET A 72 27.64 -45.52 -3.88
C MET A 72 28.90 -45.96 -4.63
N SER A 73 29.14 -47.29 -4.63
CA SER A 73 30.11 -47.93 -5.51
C SER A 73 29.56 -48.05 -6.94
N GLU A 74 30.44 -48.16 -7.94
CA GLU A 74 30.12 -48.08 -9.38
C GLU A 74 29.04 -49.06 -9.87
N GLN A 75 28.73 -50.14 -9.13
CA GLN A 75 27.85 -51.23 -9.59
C GLN A 75 26.35 -51.07 -9.26
N MET A 76 25.92 -50.07 -8.46
CA MET A 76 24.50 -49.87 -8.08
C MET A 76 23.88 -48.56 -8.61
N PHE A 77 24.42 -48.01 -9.70
CA PHE A 77 24.02 -46.68 -10.18
C PHE A 77 22.60 -46.60 -10.78
N LEU A 78 22.09 -47.68 -11.37
CA LEU A 78 20.93 -47.62 -12.26
C LEU A 78 19.59 -47.43 -11.52
N VAL A 79 19.31 -48.23 -10.49
CA VAL A 79 17.99 -48.24 -9.81
C VAL A 79 17.67 -46.89 -9.13
N PRO A 80 18.59 -46.28 -8.37
CA PRO A 80 18.30 -45.01 -7.70
C PRO A 80 18.28 -43.82 -8.66
N LEU A 81 19.06 -43.88 -9.75
CA LEU A 81 18.99 -42.89 -10.83
C LEU A 81 17.61 -42.93 -11.51
N LEU A 82 17.07 -44.12 -11.78
CA LEU A 82 15.71 -44.29 -12.29
C LEU A 82 14.68 -43.73 -11.31
N PHE A 83 14.83 -44.02 -10.01
CA PHE A 83 13.94 -43.49 -8.99
C PHE A 83 13.97 -41.95 -8.95
N LEU A 84 15.16 -41.33 -8.95
CA LEU A 84 15.30 -39.88 -9.02
C LEU A 84 14.68 -39.31 -10.30
N GLY A 85 14.89 -39.97 -11.45
CA GLY A 85 14.29 -39.60 -12.72
C GLY A 85 12.76 -39.58 -12.69
N VAL A 86 12.14 -40.61 -12.09
CA VAL A 86 10.67 -40.67 -11.89
C VAL A 86 10.19 -39.52 -11.01
N LEU A 87 10.90 -39.22 -9.91
CA LEU A 87 10.49 -38.15 -9.00
C LEU A 87 10.60 -36.75 -9.62
N LEU A 88 11.64 -36.51 -10.42
CA LEU A 88 11.77 -35.28 -11.20
C LEU A 88 10.67 -35.18 -12.24
N ALA A 89 10.33 -36.28 -12.92
CA ALA A 89 9.23 -36.33 -13.88
C ALA A 89 7.87 -36.02 -13.22
N LEU A 90 7.59 -36.62 -12.05
CA LEU A 90 6.36 -36.35 -11.29
C LEU A 90 6.28 -34.89 -10.84
N SER A 91 7.39 -34.35 -10.31
CA SER A 91 7.46 -32.94 -9.90
C SER A 91 7.27 -31.99 -11.08
N PHE A 92 7.84 -32.33 -12.25
CA PHE A 92 7.68 -31.56 -13.48
C PHE A 92 6.25 -31.62 -14.03
N LEU A 93 5.62 -32.80 -14.04
CA LEU A 93 4.22 -32.97 -14.43
C LEU A 93 3.29 -32.17 -13.53
N HIS A 94 3.49 -32.24 -12.21
CA HIS A 94 2.74 -31.44 -11.25
C HIS A 94 2.93 -29.93 -11.50
N PHE A 95 4.17 -29.47 -11.68
CA PHE A 95 4.47 -28.07 -12.02
C PHE A 95 3.78 -27.62 -13.32
N ARG A 96 3.74 -28.48 -14.35
CA ARG A 96 3.05 -28.22 -15.61
C ARG A 96 1.53 -28.08 -15.38
N ASN A 97 0.93 -28.93 -14.56
CA ASN A 97 -0.50 -28.87 -14.24
C ASN A 97 -0.87 -27.64 -13.41
N VAL A 98 -0.06 -27.29 -12.39
CA VAL A 98 -0.18 -26.01 -11.67
C VAL A 98 -0.11 -24.82 -12.63
N SER A 99 0.84 -24.84 -13.58
CA SER A 99 0.98 -23.77 -14.56
C SER A 99 -0.24 -23.64 -15.47
N LYS A 100 -0.81 -24.78 -15.93
CA LYS A 100 -2.06 -24.78 -16.70
C LYS A 100 -3.23 -24.19 -15.90
N ARG A 101 -3.41 -24.61 -14.64
CA ARG A 101 -4.47 -24.09 -13.77
C ARG A 101 -4.32 -22.61 -13.48
N LYS A 102 -3.09 -22.11 -13.26
CA LYS A 102 -2.83 -20.67 -13.13
C LYS A 102 -3.22 -19.92 -14.40
N LEU A 103 -2.89 -20.44 -15.58
CA LEU A 103 -3.33 -19.83 -16.83
C LEU A 103 -4.85 -19.84 -16.93
N ALA A 104 -5.55 -20.93 -16.63
CA ALA A 104 -7.02 -20.91 -16.61
C ALA A 104 -7.59 -19.91 -15.57
N PHE A 105 -6.90 -19.74 -14.44
CA PHE A 105 -7.27 -18.77 -13.40
C PHE A 105 -7.20 -17.32 -13.89
N HIS A 106 -6.30 -16.98 -14.82
CA HIS A 106 -6.22 -15.61 -15.35
C HIS A 106 -7.51 -15.21 -16.08
N THR A 107 -8.07 -16.12 -16.89
CA THR A 107 -9.30 -15.90 -17.65
C THR A 107 -10.48 -15.73 -16.69
N PHE A 108 -10.57 -16.62 -15.69
CA PHE A 108 -11.54 -16.48 -14.61
C PHE A 108 -11.40 -15.14 -13.86
N LEU A 109 -10.16 -14.71 -13.56
CA LEU A 109 -9.93 -13.42 -12.94
C LEU A 109 -10.41 -12.29 -13.83
N GLN A 110 -10.22 -12.31 -15.14
CA GLN A 110 -10.68 -11.25 -16.05
C GLN A 110 -12.20 -11.08 -16.07
N GLU A 111 -12.96 -12.17 -15.96
CA GLU A 111 -14.42 -12.17 -16.04
C GLU A 111 -15.11 -11.99 -14.68
N SER A 112 -14.48 -12.42 -13.59
CA SER A 112 -15.09 -12.37 -12.25
C SER A 112 -15.14 -10.96 -11.64
N SER A 113 -16.16 -10.72 -10.81
CA SER A 113 -16.15 -9.57 -9.88
C SER A 113 -15.23 -9.86 -8.67
N LEU A 114 -14.94 -8.84 -7.86
CA LEU A 114 -14.05 -8.98 -6.71
C LEU A 114 -14.57 -10.03 -5.73
N LEU A 115 -13.68 -10.94 -5.35
CA LEU A 115 -13.98 -12.04 -4.45
C LEU A 115 -13.85 -11.58 -3.00
N SER A 116 -14.42 -12.36 -2.08
CA SER A 116 -13.99 -12.26 -0.69
C SER A 116 -12.51 -12.68 -0.60
N PRO A 117 -11.67 -12.01 0.20
CA PRO A 117 -10.26 -12.38 0.30
C PRO A 117 -10.03 -13.82 0.76
N GLN A 118 -10.95 -14.39 1.54
CA GLN A 118 -10.87 -15.79 1.93
C GLN A 118 -11.09 -16.70 0.72
N ASP A 119 -12.14 -16.47 -0.06
CA ASP A 119 -12.44 -17.29 -1.24
C ASP A 119 -11.34 -17.15 -2.29
N PHE A 120 -10.82 -15.94 -2.51
CA PHE A 120 -9.69 -15.71 -3.41
C PHE A 120 -8.46 -16.55 -3.01
N PHE A 121 -8.06 -16.50 -1.73
CA PHE A 121 -6.92 -17.26 -1.26
C PHE A 121 -7.18 -18.77 -1.25
N ASP A 122 -8.39 -19.21 -0.95
CA ASP A 122 -8.76 -20.62 -1.00
C ASP A 122 -8.68 -21.17 -2.43
N VAL A 123 -9.16 -20.43 -3.43
CA VAL A 123 -8.96 -20.76 -4.85
C VAL A 123 -7.49 -20.74 -5.22
N LEU A 124 -6.74 -19.70 -4.80
CA LEU A 124 -5.30 -19.58 -5.06
C LEU A 124 -4.52 -20.78 -4.53
N PHE A 125 -4.82 -21.25 -3.32
CA PHE A 125 -4.18 -22.43 -2.74
C PHE A 125 -4.56 -23.70 -3.50
N SER A 126 -5.83 -23.85 -3.89
CA SER A 126 -6.29 -24.99 -4.70
C SER A 126 -5.55 -25.11 -6.04
N LEU A 127 -5.09 -24.00 -6.66
CA LEU A 127 -4.25 -24.06 -7.88
C LEU A 127 -2.96 -24.88 -7.71
N TYR A 128 -2.48 -24.99 -6.48
CA TYR A 128 -1.28 -25.74 -6.11
C TYR A 128 -1.58 -27.15 -5.62
N GLY A 129 -2.84 -27.49 -5.39
CA GLY A 129 -3.23 -28.84 -4.96
C GLY A 129 -3.02 -29.88 -6.06
N PRO A 130 -3.19 -31.17 -5.79
CA PRO A 130 -2.94 -32.23 -6.77
C PRO A 130 -4.02 -32.36 -7.85
N PHE A 131 -5.25 -31.89 -7.60
CA PHE A 131 -6.42 -32.22 -8.42
C PHE A 131 -6.87 -31.06 -9.31
N ASP A 132 -7.34 -31.38 -10.51
CA ASP A 132 -7.93 -30.42 -11.44
C ASP A 132 -9.35 -30.04 -11.01
N PHE A 133 -9.72 -28.78 -11.25
CA PHE A 133 -11.05 -28.26 -10.88
C PHE A 133 -11.50 -27.17 -11.86
N SER A 134 -12.81 -27.00 -11.99
CA SER A 134 -13.43 -25.94 -12.78
C SER A 134 -13.71 -24.73 -11.91
N PHE A 135 -13.47 -23.52 -12.44
CA PHE A 135 -13.78 -22.28 -11.73
C PHE A 135 -15.29 -21.96 -11.70
N ALA A 136 -16.06 -22.52 -12.64
CA ALA A 136 -17.51 -22.28 -12.74
C ALA A 136 -18.32 -22.93 -11.61
N ASP A 137 -17.75 -23.94 -10.94
CA ASP A 137 -18.44 -24.74 -9.93
C ASP A 137 -18.25 -24.18 -8.49
N PHE A 138 -17.60 -23.02 -8.33
CA PHE A 138 -17.35 -22.46 -7.00
C PHE A 138 -18.51 -21.61 -6.48
N PRO A 139 -18.98 -21.85 -5.23
CA PRO A 139 -19.88 -20.94 -4.53
C PRO A 139 -19.11 -19.71 -4.06
N LEU A 140 -18.80 -18.80 -4.98
CA LEU A 140 -18.01 -17.60 -4.72
C LEU A 140 -18.88 -16.53 -4.07
N LYS A 141 -18.43 -15.99 -2.93
CA LYS A 141 -19.06 -14.80 -2.35
C LYS A 141 -18.43 -13.56 -2.94
N TYR A 142 -19.20 -12.85 -3.76
CA TYR A 142 -18.83 -11.54 -4.28
C TYR A 142 -19.09 -10.47 -3.21
N LYS A 143 -18.14 -9.56 -3.00
CA LYS A 143 -18.29 -8.51 -1.99
C LYS A 143 -18.81 -7.20 -2.58
N LYS A 144 -19.74 -6.56 -1.86
CA LYS A 144 -20.15 -5.16 -2.09
C LYS A 144 -19.05 -4.19 -1.66
N LEU A 145 -19.12 -2.98 -2.21
CA LEU A 145 -18.12 -1.90 -2.21
C LEU A 145 -17.63 -1.41 -0.82
N ASN A 146 -18.39 -1.65 0.25
CA ASN A 146 -17.97 -1.36 1.62
C ASN A 146 -17.54 -2.64 2.32
N PHE A 147 -16.33 -2.63 2.86
CA PHE A 147 -15.74 -3.81 3.47
C PHE A 147 -15.73 -3.68 4.98
N ASP A 148 -16.54 -4.47 5.65
CA ASP A 148 -16.41 -4.65 7.09
C ASP A 148 -15.74 -5.98 7.39
N PHE A 149 -14.56 -5.91 8.00
CA PHE A 149 -13.84 -7.05 8.55
C PHE A 149 -13.71 -6.97 10.08
N SER A 150 -14.37 -5.98 10.70
CA SER A 150 -14.28 -5.72 12.14
C SER A 150 -15.03 -6.77 12.98
N ASP A 151 -16.00 -7.46 12.38
CA ASP A 151 -16.76 -8.55 13.00
C ASP A 151 -15.97 -9.86 13.13
N LEU A 152 -14.79 -9.97 12.51
CA LEU A 152 -13.89 -11.13 12.65
C LEU A 152 -13.19 -11.21 14.03
N LYS A 153 -13.69 -10.47 15.03
CA LYS A 153 -13.11 -10.33 16.38
C LYS A 153 -13.01 -11.63 17.20
N GLY A 154 -13.53 -12.75 16.72
CA GLY A 154 -13.65 -13.98 17.52
C GLY A 154 -12.70 -15.15 17.23
N ARG A 155 -11.86 -15.16 16.18
CA ARG A 155 -11.28 -16.46 15.71
C ARG A 155 -9.77 -16.66 15.60
N GLU A 156 -8.89 -15.69 15.89
CA GLU A 156 -7.44 -15.98 15.74
C GLU A 156 -6.54 -15.39 16.84
N LYS A 157 -5.91 -16.29 17.61
CA LYS A 157 -4.74 -16.07 18.47
C LYS A 157 -3.42 -15.92 17.67
N ILE A 158 -3.47 -15.47 16.41
CA ILE A 158 -2.27 -15.48 15.58
C ILE A 158 -1.43 -14.23 15.86
N LYS A 159 -0.37 -14.40 16.67
CA LYS A 159 0.65 -13.39 17.02
C LYS A 159 1.52 -12.94 15.83
N THR A 160 1.19 -13.31 14.59
CA THR A 160 2.08 -13.17 13.42
C THR A 160 1.42 -12.48 12.21
N LEU A 161 0.68 -11.39 12.44
CA LEU A 161 0.02 -10.60 11.38
C LEU A 161 0.97 -10.20 10.24
N TRP A 162 2.20 -9.82 10.57
CA TRP A 162 3.20 -9.49 9.56
C TRP A 162 3.59 -10.69 8.70
N LEU A 163 3.74 -11.88 9.29
CA LEU A 163 4.05 -13.08 8.50
C LEU A 163 2.90 -13.39 7.54
N GLN A 164 1.66 -13.28 7.99
CA GLN A 164 0.49 -13.43 7.12
C GLN A 164 0.49 -12.40 5.99
N ALA A 165 0.78 -11.12 6.30
CA ALA A 165 0.80 -10.04 5.32
C ALA A 165 1.93 -10.23 4.28
N LEU A 166 3.15 -10.55 4.73
CA LEU A 166 4.31 -10.81 3.90
C LEU A 166 4.12 -12.06 3.02
N PHE A 167 3.58 -13.13 3.59
CA PHE A 167 3.27 -14.36 2.86
C PHE A 167 2.21 -14.11 1.78
N SER A 168 1.11 -13.43 2.14
CA SER A 168 0.04 -13.07 1.19
C SER A 168 0.58 -12.19 0.05
N THR A 169 1.42 -11.20 0.39
CA THR A 169 2.10 -10.35 -0.58
C THR A 169 2.99 -11.17 -1.51
N HIS A 170 3.84 -12.04 -0.95
CA HIS A 170 4.73 -12.89 -1.74
C HIS A 170 3.96 -13.77 -2.74
N LEU A 171 2.88 -14.42 -2.30
CA LEU A 171 2.07 -15.29 -3.14
C LEU A 171 1.46 -14.54 -4.33
N ILE A 172 0.82 -13.40 -4.06
CA ILE A 172 0.20 -12.57 -5.10
C ILE A 172 1.26 -12.06 -6.07
N SER A 173 2.40 -11.59 -5.57
CA SER A 173 3.49 -11.12 -6.41
C SER A 173 4.05 -12.22 -7.32
N ARG A 174 4.24 -13.43 -6.80
CA ARG A 174 4.72 -14.57 -7.60
C ARG A 174 3.73 -14.95 -8.69
N LEU A 175 2.43 -14.86 -8.39
CA LEU A 175 1.39 -15.09 -9.40
C LEU A 175 1.41 -14.01 -10.49
N ALA A 176 1.53 -12.73 -10.12
CA ALA A 176 1.66 -11.64 -11.08
C ALA A 176 2.89 -11.81 -11.98
N LEU A 177 4.06 -12.14 -11.41
CA LEU A 177 5.28 -12.41 -12.19
C LEU A 177 5.14 -13.65 -13.10
N PHE A 178 4.37 -14.65 -12.69
CA PHE A 178 4.05 -15.79 -13.54
C PHE A 178 3.21 -15.35 -14.76
N PHE A 179 2.20 -14.51 -14.54
CA PHE A 179 1.35 -13.98 -15.62
C PHE A 179 2.12 -13.09 -16.59
N HIS A 180 2.99 -12.21 -16.10
CA HIS A 180 3.82 -11.37 -16.97
C HIS A 180 4.64 -12.18 -17.98
N LYS A 181 5.16 -13.34 -17.58
CA LYS A 181 5.97 -14.21 -18.45
C LYS A 181 5.16 -14.97 -19.52
N ARG A 182 3.83 -14.93 -19.46
CA ARG A 182 2.96 -15.81 -20.25
C ARG A 182 1.81 -15.09 -20.95
N LEU A 183 1.49 -13.86 -20.55
CA LEU A 183 0.43 -13.05 -21.11
C LEU A 183 1.02 -11.86 -21.88
N SER A 184 0.23 -11.29 -22.78
CA SER A 184 0.54 -9.98 -23.37
C SER A 184 0.50 -8.88 -22.29
N GLN A 185 1.14 -7.73 -22.57
CA GLN A 185 1.20 -6.63 -21.61
C GLN A 185 -0.19 -6.14 -21.19
N ASP A 186 -1.13 -5.99 -22.14
CA ASP A 186 -2.49 -5.52 -21.83
C ASP A 186 -3.28 -6.51 -20.96
N GLN A 187 -3.17 -7.82 -21.25
CA GLN A 187 -3.78 -8.85 -20.42
C GLN A 187 -3.16 -8.89 -19.02
N PHE A 188 -1.84 -8.72 -18.93
CA PHE A 188 -1.12 -8.64 -17.66
C PHE A 188 -1.59 -7.47 -16.81
N GLU A 189 -1.69 -6.27 -17.38
CA GLU A 189 -2.15 -5.07 -16.66
C GLU A 189 -3.58 -5.23 -16.13
N LEU A 190 -4.49 -5.81 -16.92
CA LEU A 190 -5.87 -6.07 -16.51
C LEU A 190 -5.95 -7.04 -15.32
N VAL A 191 -5.20 -8.15 -15.36
CA VAL A 191 -5.19 -9.15 -14.29
C VAL A 191 -4.51 -8.62 -13.05
N VAL A 192 -3.38 -7.91 -13.18
CA VAL A 192 -2.65 -7.36 -12.03
C VAL A 192 -3.44 -6.27 -11.31
N ARG A 193 -4.29 -5.51 -12.02
CA ARG A 193 -5.26 -4.62 -11.37
C ARG A 193 -6.13 -5.37 -10.36
N LYS A 194 -6.71 -6.51 -10.76
CA LYS A 194 -7.54 -7.35 -9.88
C LYS A 194 -6.72 -7.97 -8.74
N LEU A 195 -5.55 -8.52 -9.05
CA LEU A 195 -4.65 -9.05 -8.02
C LEU A 195 -4.25 -7.99 -6.98
N THR A 196 -4.03 -6.75 -7.40
CA THR A 196 -3.73 -5.64 -6.51
C THR A 196 -4.91 -5.33 -5.61
N CYS A 197 -6.15 -5.32 -6.14
CA CYS A 197 -7.35 -5.14 -5.33
C CYS A 197 -7.50 -6.24 -4.27
N GLU A 198 -7.34 -7.51 -4.67
CA GLU A 198 -7.41 -8.66 -3.76
C GLU A 198 -6.32 -8.61 -2.69
N TRP A 199 -5.11 -8.15 -3.05
CA TRP A 199 -4.04 -7.88 -2.11
C TRP A 199 -4.43 -6.83 -1.07
N CYS A 200 -4.98 -5.70 -1.51
CA CYS A 200 -5.46 -4.64 -0.62
C CYS A 200 -6.57 -5.16 0.33
N LEU A 201 -7.56 -5.89 -0.19
CA LEU A 201 -8.65 -6.45 0.61
C LEU A 201 -8.14 -7.48 1.63
N ARG A 202 -7.13 -8.28 1.26
CA ARG A 202 -6.47 -9.20 2.19
C ARG A 202 -5.75 -8.44 3.32
N MET A 203 -5.10 -7.31 3.05
CA MET A 203 -4.48 -6.50 4.10
C MET A 203 -5.52 -5.94 5.08
N LEU A 204 -6.68 -5.51 4.57
CA LEU A 204 -7.81 -5.08 5.41
C LEU A 204 -8.36 -6.25 6.25
N GLN A 205 -8.49 -7.45 5.68
CA GLN A 205 -8.92 -8.64 6.40
C GLN A 205 -7.95 -9.02 7.53
N ILE A 206 -6.64 -9.07 7.25
CA ILE A 206 -5.58 -9.40 8.24
C ILE A 206 -5.60 -8.40 9.41
N THR A 207 -5.90 -7.14 9.14
CA THR A 207 -5.99 -6.08 10.14
C THR A 207 -7.38 -5.94 10.76
N HIS A 208 -8.37 -6.73 10.33
CA HIS A 208 -9.76 -6.65 10.76
C HIS A 208 -10.31 -5.22 10.61
N THR A 209 -9.95 -4.57 9.51
CA THR A 209 -10.22 -3.15 9.26
C THR A 209 -11.53 -2.98 8.52
N LYS A 210 -12.34 -2.01 8.94
CA LYS A 210 -13.49 -1.54 8.17
C LYS A 210 -13.02 -0.47 7.19
N LEU A 211 -13.34 -0.61 5.90
CA LEU A 211 -13.10 0.40 4.88
C LEU A 211 -14.42 1.12 4.55
N GLU A 212 -14.40 2.44 4.66
CA GLU A 212 -15.48 3.32 4.23
C GLU A 212 -15.02 4.14 3.03
N LEU A 213 -15.75 4.05 1.92
CA LEU A 213 -15.52 4.87 0.74
C LEU A 213 -16.54 6.00 0.70
N LYS A 214 -16.06 7.24 0.68
CA LYS A 214 -16.88 8.45 0.59
C LYS A 214 -16.51 9.25 -0.66
N GLY A 215 -17.48 9.98 -1.20
CA GLY A 215 -17.27 10.83 -2.38
C GLY A 215 -17.04 10.07 -3.70
N LYS A 216 -17.31 8.76 -3.79
CA LYS A 216 -17.08 7.96 -5.01
C LYS A 216 -17.71 8.60 -6.27
N HIS A 217 -18.89 9.19 -6.14
CA HIS A 217 -19.60 9.85 -7.23
C HIS A 217 -18.83 11.04 -7.83
N LEU A 218 -17.85 11.62 -7.12
CA LEU A 218 -17.04 12.72 -7.62
C LEU A 218 -15.98 12.27 -8.62
N LEU A 219 -15.66 10.96 -8.68
CA LEU A 219 -14.73 10.41 -9.66
C LEU A 219 -15.26 10.55 -11.10
N SER A 220 -16.58 10.53 -11.31
CA SER A 220 -17.15 10.76 -12.65
C SER A 220 -16.97 12.20 -13.15
N ASN A 221 -16.59 13.12 -12.27
CA ASN A 221 -16.32 14.52 -12.62
C ASN A 221 -14.83 14.75 -12.92
N ALA A 222 -13.99 13.72 -12.78
CA ALA A 222 -12.60 13.79 -13.18
C ALA A 222 -12.49 13.75 -14.72
N SER A 223 -11.48 14.41 -15.26
CA SER A 223 -11.18 14.34 -16.69
C SER A 223 -10.59 12.97 -17.07
N ALA A 224 -10.41 12.73 -18.38
CA ALA A 224 -9.76 11.53 -18.90
C ALA A 224 -8.31 11.34 -18.38
N PHE A 225 -7.68 12.41 -17.89
CA PHE A 225 -6.29 12.44 -17.43
C PHE A 225 -6.21 12.87 -15.95
N PRO A 226 -6.57 12.02 -14.98
CA PRO A 226 -6.56 12.42 -13.58
C PRO A 226 -5.19 12.22 -12.90
N VAL A 227 -4.84 13.18 -12.04
CA VAL A 227 -3.76 13.08 -11.05
C VAL A 227 -4.38 12.96 -9.67
N TYR A 228 -4.40 11.74 -9.13
CA TYR A 228 -4.87 11.44 -7.79
C TYR A 228 -3.81 11.83 -6.75
N CYS A 229 -4.18 12.76 -5.86
CA CYS A 229 -3.31 13.25 -4.80
C CYS A 229 -3.75 12.69 -3.45
N PHE A 230 -2.89 11.95 -2.77
CA PHE A 230 -3.17 11.32 -1.48
C PHE A 230 -2.34 11.95 -0.34
N ASN A 231 -2.93 12.15 0.83
CA ASN A 231 -2.12 12.35 2.03
C ASN A 231 -1.37 11.06 2.41
N HIS A 232 -0.26 11.19 3.14
CA HIS A 232 0.63 10.09 3.49
C HIS A 232 0.85 10.04 5.00
N THR A 233 0.31 9.02 5.67
CA THR A 233 0.28 8.85 7.12
C THR A 233 0.85 7.51 7.59
N SER A 234 0.89 6.50 6.72
CA SER A 234 1.29 5.13 7.04
C SER A 234 1.99 4.44 5.86
N LEU A 235 2.67 3.32 6.12
CA LEU A 235 3.06 2.42 5.03
C LEU A 235 1.84 1.77 4.37
N PHE A 236 0.72 1.65 5.11
CA PHE A 236 -0.53 1.07 4.58
C PHE A 236 -1.19 1.93 3.52
N ASP A 237 -0.79 3.20 3.36
CA ASP A 237 -1.37 4.06 2.33
C ASP A 237 -1.14 3.47 0.92
N PHE A 238 0.06 2.94 0.65
CA PHE A 238 0.36 2.24 -0.60
C PHE A 238 -0.40 0.92 -0.76
N MET A 239 -0.89 0.34 0.34
CA MET A 239 -1.68 -0.89 0.33
C MET A 239 -3.19 -0.62 0.19
N ILE A 240 -3.64 0.63 0.37
CA ILE A 240 -5.07 0.96 0.37
C ILE A 240 -5.42 1.92 -0.77
N ALA A 241 -4.54 2.86 -1.12
CA ALA A 241 -4.74 3.77 -2.24
C ALA A 241 -5.09 3.06 -3.56
N PRO A 242 -4.51 1.89 -3.92
CA PRO A 242 -4.90 1.18 -5.13
C PRO A 242 -6.35 0.71 -5.15
N LEU A 243 -7.04 0.59 -4.02
CA LEU A 243 -8.47 0.25 -3.99
C LEU A 243 -9.32 1.30 -4.68
N LEU A 244 -8.86 2.56 -4.79
CA LEU A 244 -9.54 3.57 -5.60
C LEU A 244 -9.82 3.07 -7.03
N CYS A 245 -8.87 2.31 -7.58
CA CYS A 245 -8.91 1.74 -8.93
C CYS A 245 -9.83 0.53 -9.06
N ALA A 246 -10.24 -0.07 -7.94
CA ALA A 246 -11.22 -1.15 -7.90
C ALA A 246 -12.64 -0.64 -8.16
N PHE A 247 -12.85 0.68 -8.07
CA PHE A 247 -14.17 1.30 -8.02
C PHE A 247 -14.66 1.85 -9.36
N GLU A 248 -13.87 1.75 -10.43
CA GLU A 248 -14.23 2.23 -11.76
C GLU A 248 -14.43 1.10 -12.78
N GLU A 249 -15.57 1.15 -13.47
CA GLU A 249 -15.88 0.25 -14.60
C GLU A 249 -15.55 0.85 -15.97
N LYS A 250 -15.24 2.16 -16.08
CA LYS A 250 -15.10 2.83 -17.39
C LYS A 250 -13.88 3.73 -17.62
N SER A 251 -13.33 4.44 -16.64
CA SER A 251 -12.27 5.45 -16.87
C SER A 251 -10.83 4.99 -16.58
N LEU A 252 -10.62 4.02 -15.68
CA LEU A 252 -9.29 3.45 -15.40
C LEU A 252 -9.16 2.02 -15.93
N ALA A 253 -8.93 1.87 -17.24
CA ALA A 253 -8.59 0.56 -17.83
C ALA A 253 -7.32 -0.06 -17.21
N LYS A 254 -6.44 0.78 -16.64
CA LYS A 254 -5.12 0.43 -16.09
C LYS A 254 -4.97 0.94 -14.65
N LEU A 255 -4.13 0.28 -13.87
CA LEU A 255 -3.69 0.82 -12.57
C LEU A 255 -2.99 2.17 -12.79
N PRO A 256 -3.28 3.21 -11.99
CA PRO A 256 -2.56 4.46 -11.99
C PRO A 256 -1.07 4.26 -11.73
N THR A 257 -0.25 5.10 -12.35
CA THR A 257 1.20 5.14 -12.11
C THR A 257 1.47 5.81 -10.76
N PHE A 258 2.02 5.05 -9.83
CA PHE A 258 2.48 5.56 -8.54
C PHE A 258 3.91 6.08 -8.62
N PHE A 259 4.17 7.15 -7.87
CA PHE A 259 5.52 7.63 -7.58
C PHE A 259 6.06 6.88 -6.36
N MET A 260 7.09 6.08 -6.58
CA MET A 260 7.64 5.14 -5.60
C MET A 260 9.08 5.51 -5.24
N ALA A 261 9.47 5.29 -4.00
CA ALA A 261 10.84 5.54 -3.57
C ALA A 261 11.81 4.48 -4.10
N LYS A 262 12.80 4.85 -4.91
CA LYS A 262 13.76 3.91 -5.54
C LYS A 262 14.51 3.06 -4.52
N ASP A 263 15.02 3.69 -3.46
CA ASP A 263 15.75 3.04 -2.36
C ASP A 263 14.90 2.01 -1.61
N HIS A 264 13.58 2.25 -1.53
CA HIS A 264 12.67 1.35 -0.83
C HIS A 264 12.17 0.21 -1.70
N PHE A 265 11.83 0.47 -2.97
CA PHE A 265 11.13 -0.51 -3.79
C PHE A 265 12.04 -1.26 -4.77
N LEU A 266 13.15 -0.68 -5.22
CA LEU A 266 14.08 -1.33 -6.16
C LEU A 266 15.37 -1.80 -5.48
N GLU A 267 15.96 -0.99 -4.62
CA GLU A 267 17.27 -1.29 -4.01
C GLU A 267 17.14 -2.22 -2.79
N ASN A 268 15.98 -2.21 -2.12
CA ASN A 268 15.71 -3.11 -1.02
C ASN A 268 15.47 -4.55 -1.51
N LYS A 269 16.43 -5.44 -1.27
CA LYS A 269 16.35 -6.86 -1.67
C LYS A 269 15.10 -7.59 -1.15
N LEU A 270 14.63 -7.28 0.06
CA LEU A 270 13.42 -7.90 0.61
C LEU A 270 12.19 -7.51 -0.23
N ILE A 271 12.01 -6.23 -0.54
CA ILE A 271 10.84 -5.73 -1.26
C ILE A 271 10.93 -6.07 -2.75
N ALA A 272 12.09 -5.87 -3.37
CA ALA A 272 12.29 -6.08 -4.80
C ALA A 272 12.37 -7.56 -5.18
N SER A 273 13.17 -8.36 -4.46
CA SER A 273 13.50 -9.72 -4.87
C SER A 273 12.72 -10.79 -4.11
N VAL A 274 12.59 -10.66 -2.79
CA VAL A 274 11.90 -11.68 -1.97
C VAL A 274 10.38 -11.53 -2.11
N LEU A 275 9.84 -10.34 -1.85
CA LEU A 275 8.41 -10.06 -1.96
C LEU A 275 7.97 -9.84 -3.42
N GLY A 276 8.87 -9.41 -4.31
CA GLY A 276 8.59 -9.23 -5.73
C GLY A 276 7.83 -7.94 -6.11
N ILE A 277 7.49 -7.09 -5.13
CA ILE A 277 6.73 -5.84 -5.36
C ILE A 277 7.50 -4.91 -6.30
N GLY A 278 8.80 -4.70 -6.05
CA GLY A 278 9.63 -3.81 -6.86
C GLY A 278 9.68 -4.20 -8.34
N LYS A 279 9.79 -5.51 -8.61
CA LYS A 279 9.78 -6.04 -9.98
C LYS A 279 8.43 -5.80 -10.65
N ILE A 280 7.32 -6.08 -9.97
CA ILE A 280 5.98 -5.85 -10.52
C ILE A 280 5.74 -4.36 -10.77
N ALA A 281 6.12 -3.50 -9.83
CA ALA A 281 6.02 -2.06 -9.98
C ALA A 281 6.79 -1.56 -11.22
N SER A 282 8.00 -2.08 -11.45
CA SER A 282 8.77 -1.75 -12.66
C SER A 282 8.07 -2.24 -13.94
N LEU A 283 7.49 -3.43 -13.94
CA LEU A 283 6.75 -3.99 -15.08
C LEU A 283 5.44 -3.26 -15.38
N LEU A 284 4.82 -2.66 -14.36
CA LEU A 284 3.64 -1.81 -14.49
C LEU A 284 4.00 -0.35 -14.86
N GLY A 285 5.27 -0.04 -15.09
CA GLY A 285 5.70 1.30 -15.47
C GLY A 285 5.59 2.35 -14.36
N MET A 286 5.68 1.95 -13.09
CA MET A 286 5.71 2.88 -11.95
C MET A 286 6.94 3.79 -12.02
N ILE A 287 6.83 5.02 -11.53
CA ILE A 287 7.94 5.99 -11.55
C ILE A 287 8.72 5.89 -10.25
N PHE A 288 10.04 5.66 -10.33
CA PHE A 288 10.92 5.58 -9.16
C PHE A 288 11.67 6.88 -8.94
N VAL A 289 11.50 7.46 -7.76
CA VAL A 289 12.08 8.76 -7.37
C VAL A 289 13.24 8.56 -6.40
N GLU A 290 14.34 9.26 -6.65
CA GLU A 290 15.50 9.31 -5.75
C GLU A 290 15.22 10.25 -4.56
N ARG A 291 15.52 9.79 -3.34
CA ARG A 291 15.26 10.56 -2.10
C ARG A 291 16.51 11.02 -1.38
N ASN A 292 17.58 10.22 -1.42
CA ASN A 292 18.78 10.44 -0.61
C ASN A 292 19.82 11.31 -1.33
N ASN A 293 19.81 11.34 -2.67
CA ASN A 293 20.69 12.15 -3.53
C ASN A 293 19.89 13.00 -4.53
N ALA A 294 18.70 13.43 -4.15
CA ALA A 294 17.79 14.13 -5.06
C ALA A 294 18.38 15.49 -5.49
N SER A 295 18.74 15.61 -6.77
CA SER A 295 19.11 16.86 -7.41
C SER A 295 17.87 17.54 -7.99
N ILE A 296 17.99 18.82 -8.35
CA ILE A 296 16.94 19.50 -9.12
C ILE A 296 16.68 18.77 -10.44
N SER A 297 17.74 18.26 -11.10
CA SER A 297 17.62 17.50 -12.35
C SER A 297 16.80 16.21 -12.18
N SER A 298 17.04 15.41 -11.13
CA SER A 298 16.29 14.17 -10.94
C SER A 298 14.82 14.42 -10.54
N ALA A 299 14.54 15.53 -9.85
CA ALA A 299 13.16 15.97 -9.62
C ALA A 299 12.46 16.38 -10.92
N MET A 300 13.15 17.07 -11.84
CA MET A 300 12.60 17.46 -13.15
C MET A 300 12.43 16.27 -14.09
N GLU A 301 13.33 15.28 -14.03
CA GLU A 301 13.17 14.03 -14.75
C GLU A 301 11.91 13.27 -14.30
N ALA A 302 11.67 13.17 -12.98
CA ALA A 302 10.45 12.55 -12.47
C ALA A 302 9.17 13.29 -12.90
N VAL A 303 9.22 14.63 -13.01
CA VAL A 303 8.12 15.43 -13.56
C VAL A 303 7.90 15.10 -15.03
N LYS A 304 8.96 15.10 -15.84
CA LYS A 304 8.89 14.77 -17.27
C LYS A 304 8.33 13.37 -17.51
N LEU A 305 8.78 12.37 -16.75
CA LEU A 305 8.23 11.01 -16.81
C LEU A 305 6.75 11.00 -16.43
N GLY A 306 6.35 11.77 -15.42
CA GLY A 306 4.94 11.91 -15.03
C GLY A 306 4.07 12.46 -16.16
N VAL A 307 4.53 13.53 -16.82
CA VAL A 307 3.86 14.13 -17.99
C VAL A 307 3.75 13.11 -19.12
N GLU A 308 4.84 12.41 -19.44
CA GLU A 308 4.86 11.38 -20.49
C GLU A 308 3.86 10.24 -20.22
N LYS A 309 3.78 9.75 -18.97
CA LYS A 309 2.80 8.72 -18.58
C LYS A 309 1.36 9.20 -18.75
N LEU A 310 1.10 10.46 -18.43
CA LEU A 310 -0.25 11.01 -18.46
C LEU A 310 -0.71 11.30 -19.89
N VAL A 311 0.13 11.96 -20.68
CA VAL A 311 -0.20 12.43 -22.04
C VAL A 311 -0.06 11.30 -23.07
N LYS A 312 1.12 10.68 -23.16
CA LYS A 312 1.42 9.70 -24.22
C LYS A 312 0.86 8.32 -23.92
N GLU A 313 1.03 7.85 -22.68
CA GLU A 313 0.54 6.52 -22.27
C GLU A 313 -0.92 6.54 -21.79
N LYS A 314 -1.54 7.72 -21.74
CA LYS A 314 -2.94 7.94 -21.29
C LYS A 314 -3.23 7.26 -19.95
N ARG A 315 -2.30 7.40 -19.00
CA ARG A 315 -2.31 6.71 -17.71
C ARG A 315 -2.42 7.70 -16.57
N ALA A 316 -3.46 7.52 -15.75
CA ALA A 316 -3.64 8.30 -14.53
C ALA A 316 -2.43 8.19 -13.60
N LEU A 317 -2.21 9.22 -12.80
CA LEU A 317 -1.12 9.26 -11.82
C LEU A 317 -1.67 9.17 -10.40
N ALA A 318 -0.92 8.53 -9.51
CA ALA A 318 -1.19 8.51 -8.07
C ALA A 318 0.04 9.04 -7.32
N ILE A 319 -0.12 10.17 -6.65
CA ILE A 319 0.98 10.92 -6.04
C ILE A 319 0.66 11.19 -4.57
N PHE A 320 1.68 11.03 -3.72
CA PHE A 320 1.65 11.49 -2.33
C PHE A 320 2.37 12.84 -2.25
N PRO A 321 1.69 13.99 -2.46
CA PRO A 321 2.34 15.30 -2.55
C PRO A 321 3.07 15.71 -1.26
N GLN A 322 2.73 15.14 -0.10
CA GLN A 322 3.50 15.32 1.14
C GLN A 322 4.95 14.77 1.03
N GLY A 323 5.16 13.75 0.18
CA GLY A 323 6.45 13.15 -0.16
C GLY A 323 7.14 12.35 0.94
N LYS A 324 6.70 12.49 2.19
CA LYS A 324 7.09 11.69 3.35
C LYS A 324 5.82 11.46 4.18
N ARG A 325 5.81 10.37 4.95
CA ARG A 325 4.75 10.12 5.93
C ARG A 325 4.74 11.21 6.98
N ALA A 326 3.57 11.72 7.30
CA ALA A 326 3.35 12.63 8.40
C ALA A 326 3.63 11.94 9.75
N ARG A 327 4.03 12.75 10.73
CA ARG A 327 4.36 12.25 12.07
C ARG A 327 3.09 11.87 12.82
N THR A 328 3.20 10.85 13.66
CA THR A 328 2.08 10.31 14.43
C THR A 328 1.69 11.26 15.56
N GLN A 329 0.40 11.45 15.79
CA GLN A 329 -0.13 12.15 16.96
C GLN A 329 -0.60 11.16 18.01
N TYR A 330 -0.33 11.50 19.27
CA TYR A 330 -0.71 10.71 20.42
C TYR A 330 -1.65 11.50 21.34
N ASP A 331 -2.37 10.81 22.22
CA ASP A 331 -3.01 11.39 23.41
C ASP A 331 -2.04 11.39 24.60
N ALA A 332 -2.47 11.94 25.74
CA ALA A 332 -1.63 12.07 26.93
C ALA A 332 -1.20 10.71 27.48
N GLU A 333 -1.98 9.66 27.19
CA GLU A 333 -1.73 8.27 27.57
C GLU A 333 -0.85 7.51 26.55
N GLY A 334 -0.38 8.17 25.49
CA GLY A 334 0.49 7.58 24.47
C GLY A 334 -0.23 6.68 23.44
N LYS A 335 -1.56 6.73 23.39
CA LYS A 335 -2.36 6.05 22.38
C LYS A 335 -2.46 6.93 21.12
N VAL A 336 -2.49 6.26 19.96
CA VAL A 336 -2.43 6.93 18.66
C VAL A 336 -3.80 7.52 18.31
N LEU A 337 -3.81 8.83 18.07
CA LEU A 337 -4.96 9.61 17.60
C LEU A 337 -5.00 9.77 16.08
N GLY A 338 -3.88 9.51 15.40
CA GLY A 338 -3.80 9.62 13.95
C GLY A 338 -2.39 10.04 13.52
N ALA A 339 -2.31 10.70 12.38
CA ALA A 339 -1.11 11.41 11.96
C ALA A 339 -1.43 12.90 11.84
N SER A 340 -0.41 13.71 12.08
CA SER A 340 -0.36 15.13 11.77
C SER A 340 -0.59 15.39 10.28
N TYR A 341 -0.83 16.65 9.94
CA TYR A 341 -0.98 17.09 8.55
C TYR A 341 0.19 17.95 8.09
N TYR A 342 0.62 18.88 8.94
CA TYR A 342 1.70 19.83 8.70
C TYR A 342 3.07 19.28 9.10
N ALA A 343 3.16 18.43 10.13
CA ALA A 343 4.42 17.90 10.64
C ALA A 343 5.02 16.80 9.74
N VAL A 344 5.53 17.22 8.57
CA VAL A 344 6.05 16.34 7.51
C VAL A 344 7.48 16.71 7.11
N GLY A 345 8.40 15.75 7.23
CA GLY A 345 9.74 15.86 6.67
C GLY A 345 10.85 16.10 7.68
N ASN A 346 11.96 16.68 7.22
CA ASN A 346 13.11 17.03 8.04
C ASN A 346 12.97 18.48 8.55
N LEU A 347 13.86 18.88 9.46
CA LEU A 347 13.85 20.22 10.07
C LEU A 347 13.74 21.36 9.04
N ALA A 348 14.56 21.31 7.97
CA ALA A 348 14.54 22.31 6.90
C ALA A 348 13.17 22.45 6.20
N ARG A 349 12.36 21.39 6.13
CA ARG A 349 10.97 21.47 5.65
C ARG A 349 10.03 22.00 6.73
N LEU A 350 10.22 21.59 7.98
CA LEU A 350 9.34 22.00 9.08
C LEU A 350 9.43 23.51 9.37
N THR A 351 10.60 24.12 9.18
CA THR A 351 10.83 25.55 9.38
C THR A 351 10.33 26.40 8.20
N LYS A 352 10.17 25.82 7.01
CA LYS A 352 9.69 26.54 5.83
C LYS A 352 8.16 26.57 5.74
N GLU A 353 7.60 27.74 5.45
CA GLU A 353 6.16 27.91 5.26
C GLU A 353 5.65 27.11 4.05
N HIS A 354 4.45 26.52 4.20
CA HIS A 354 3.75 25.72 3.19
C HIS A 354 4.58 24.57 2.56
N ALA A 355 5.66 24.14 3.22
CA ALA A 355 6.56 23.11 2.69
C ALA A 355 6.10 21.66 2.99
N HIS A 356 4.97 21.49 3.69
CA HIS A 356 4.37 20.18 3.96
C HIS A 356 3.85 19.52 2.68
N ILE A 357 3.39 20.31 1.70
CA ILE A 357 3.01 19.85 0.35
C ILE A 357 4.09 20.21 -0.68
N LYS A 358 4.52 19.23 -1.47
CA LYS A 358 5.42 19.45 -2.61
C LYS A 358 4.64 19.82 -3.87
N LYS A 359 5.26 20.68 -4.68
CA LYS A 359 4.69 21.22 -5.93
C LYS A 359 4.74 20.27 -7.14
N GLY A 360 5.32 19.06 -6.98
CA GLY A 360 5.58 18.14 -8.10
C GLY A 360 4.30 17.69 -8.82
N ALA A 361 3.26 17.31 -8.08
CA ALA A 361 1.98 16.91 -8.67
C ALA A 361 1.35 18.04 -9.50
N ILE A 362 1.38 19.26 -8.99
CA ILE A 362 0.86 20.45 -9.66
C ILE A 362 1.66 20.76 -10.93
N ARG A 363 3.00 20.69 -10.87
CA ARG A 363 3.86 20.90 -12.04
C ARG A 363 3.57 19.89 -13.14
N ILE A 364 3.41 18.61 -12.80
CA ILE A 364 3.04 17.57 -13.76
C ILE A 364 1.69 17.90 -14.39
N ALA A 365 0.68 18.24 -13.59
CA ALA A 365 -0.66 18.51 -14.09
C ALA A 365 -0.73 19.72 -15.03
N LEU A 366 -0.03 20.81 -14.70
CA LEU A 366 0.05 22.00 -15.55
C LEU A 366 0.79 21.71 -16.86
N GLN A 367 1.99 21.13 -16.79
CA GLN A 367 2.78 20.81 -18.00
C GLN A 367 2.06 19.80 -18.91
N ALA A 368 1.39 18.80 -18.34
CA ALA A 368 0.60 17.86 -19.12
C ALA A 368 -0.63 18.53 -19.76
N SER A 369 -1.27 19.49 -19.09
CA SER A 369 -2.38 20.25 -19.68
C SER A 369 -1.91 21.12 -20.85
N GLU A 370 -0.74 21.74 -20.74
CA GLU A 370 -0.12 22.48 -21.85
C GLU A 370 0.22 21.56 -23.04
N GLU A 371 0.75 20.36 -22.78
CA GLU A 371 1.04 19.39 -23.84
C GLU A 371 -0.24 18.90 -24.53
N ILE A 372 -1.30 18.60 -23.78
CA ILE A 372 -2.60 18.18 -24.36
C ILE A 372 -3.23 19.31 -25.19
N ALA A 373 -3.14 20.56 -24.72
CA ALA A 373 -3.66 21.71 -25.45
C ALA A 373 -2.94 21.95 -26.80
N LYS A 374 -1.65 21.58 -26.91
CA LYS A 374 -0.88 21.67 -28.16
C LYS A 374 -1.27 20.62 -29.20
N GLU A 375 -1.86 19.50 -28.77
CA GLU A 375 -2.30 18.41 -29.66
C GLU A 375 -3.75 18.59 -30.16
N ASP A 376 -4.28 19.83 -30.17
CA ASP A 376 -5.69 20.18 -30.43
C ASP A 376 -6.68 19.48 -29.47
N GLY A 377 -6.22 19.06 -28.29
CA GLY A 377 -7.05 18.47 -27.25
C GLY A 377 -7.84 19.52 -26.47
N ALA A 378 -9.15 19.32 -26.33
CA ALA A 378 -10.01 20.12 -25.42
C ALA A 378 -9.93 19.66 -23.95
N ASP A 379 -9.23 18.55 -23.68
CA ASP A 379 -9.16 17.95 -22.36
C ASP A 379 -8.12 18.63 -21.47
N VAL A 380 -8.46 18.86 -20.20
CA VAL A 380 -7.56 19.41 -19.19
C VAL A 380 -7.27 18.35 -18.14
N VAL A 381 -6.05 18.34 -17.59
CA VAL A 381 -5.72 17.44 -16.48
C VAL A 381 -6.51 17.84 -15.24
N SER A 382 -7.16 16.85 -14.62
CA SER A 382 -7.85 17.04 -13.34
C SER A 382 -6.94 16.61 -12.19
N ILE A 383 -6.95 17.38 -11.11
CA ILE A 383 -6.31 17.05 -9.85
C ILE A 383 -7.42 16.60 -8.89
N VAL A 384 -7.30 15.36 -8.41
CA VAL A 384 -8.31 14.74 -7.56
C VAL A 384 -7.74 14.54 -6.16
N PRO A 385 -8.14 15.35 -5.16
CA PRO A 385 -7.71 15.16 -3.79
C PRO A 385 -8.39 13.93 -3.17
N VAL A 386 -7.62 13.05 -2.54
CA VAL A 386 -8.11 11.83 -1.90
C VAL A 386 -7.56 11.74 -0.48
N ALA A 387 -8.43 11.91 0.50
CA ALA A 387 -8.09 11.84 1.91
C ALA A 387 -8.15 10.39 2.41
N LEU A 388 -7.06 9.94 3.01
CA LEU A 388 -6.90 8.68 3.72
C LEU A 388 -6.80 8.96 5.22
N SER A 389 -7.83 8.57 5.97
CA SER A 389 -7.87 8.65 7.42
C SER A 389 -7.97 7.26 8.04
N GLY A 390 -7.58 7.10 9.31
CA GLY A 390 -7.64 5.81 9.99
C GLY A 390 -6.39 4.92 9.84
N VAL A 391 -5.63 5.09 8.75
CA VAL A 391 -4.46 4.26 8.38
C VAL A 391 -3.31 4.34 9.38
N ALA A 392 -3.03 5.54 9.90
CA ALA A 392 -2.03 5.73 10.97
C ALA A 392 -2.37 4.98 12.25
N HIS A 393 -3.65 4.67 12.52
CA HIS A 393 -4.02 3.86 13.68
C HIS A 393 -3.74 2.37 13.49
N ILE A 394 -3.55 1.90 12.25
CA ILE A 394 -3.19 0.51 11.94
C ILE A 394 -1.68 0.33 12.11
N CYS A 395 -0.89 1.17 11.44
CA CYS A 395 0.56 1.12 11.47
C CYS A 395 1.16 2.54 11.41
N PRO A 396 1.36 3.19 12.57
CA PRO A 396 1.87 4.56 12.61
C PRO A 396 3.31 4.65 12.12
N LEU A 397 3.77 5.87 11.81
CA LEU A 397 5.15 6.12 11.40
C LEU A 397 6.14 5.56 12.45
N ARG A 398 7.23 4.95 11.98
CA ARG A 398 8.30 4.29 12.77
C ARG A 398 7.84 3.09 13.63
N SER A 399 6.57 2.71 13.59
CA SER A 399 6.10 1.49 14.26
C SER A 399 6.13 0.28 13.33
N LEU A 400 6.53 -0.85 13.88
CA LEU A 400 6.35 -2.18 13.28
C LEU A 400 5.18 -2.93 13.91
N LYS A 401 4.34 -2.31 14.74
CA LYS A 401 3.20 -2.98 15.36
C LYS A 401 1.93 -2.75 14.56
N LEU A 402 1.36 -3.83 14.01
CA LEU A 402 0.03 -3.80 13.39
C LEU A 402 -1.05 -3.82 14.46
N ARG A 403 -1.99 -2.88 14.36
CA ARG A 403 -3.14 -2.76 15.26
C ARG A 403 -4.41 -3.16 14.50
N LYS A 404 -5.28 -3.90 15.18
CA LYS A 404 -6.52 -4.45 14.59
C LYS A 404 -7.74 -3.57 14.84
N GLY A 405 -8.82 -3.85 14.10
CA GLY A 405 -10.17 -3.40 14.43
C GLY A 405 -10.32 -1.89 14.28
N LYS A 406 -9.68 -1.32 13.26
CA LYS A 406 -9.73 0.12 12.97
C LYS A 406 -10.66 0.38 11.80
N THR A 407 -11.12 1.62 11.69
CA THR A 407 -11.83 2.10 10.51
C THR A 407 -10.85 2.93 9.68
N VAL A 408 -10.78 2.66 8.39
CA VAL A 408 -10.10 3.47 7.39
C VAL A 408 -11.16 4.11 6.52
N THR A 409 -11.06 5.42 6.33
CA THR A 409 -11.92 6.13 5.38
C THR A 409 -11.06 6.57 4.20
N LEU A 410 -11.52 6.26 2.99
CA LEU A 410 -11.03 6.82 1.75
C LEU A 410 -12.08 7.80 1.25
N GLU A 411 -11.79 9.08 1.28
CA GLU A 411 -12.72 10.15 0.93
C GLU A 411 -12.20 10.92 -0.28
N VAL A 412 -12.92 10.83 -1.38
CA VAL A 412 -12.63 11.55 -2.62
C VAL A 412 -13.23 12.96 -2.51
N GLY A 413 -12.42 13.99 -2.74
CA GLY A 413 -12.89 15.38 -2.85
C GLY A 413 -13.20 15.78 -4.28
N SER A 414 -13.78 16.97 -4.42
CA SER A 414 -14.14 17.53 -5.73
C SER A 414 -12.88 17.72 -6.60
N PRO A 415 -12.85 17.15 -7.82
CA PRO A 415 -11.78 17.43 -8.78
C PRO A 415 -11.71 18.92 -9.12
N PHE A 416 -10.50 19.41 -9.37
CA PHE A 416 -10.26 20.74 -9.95
C PHE A 416 -9.25 20.63 -11.09
N PHE A 417 -9.28 21.57 -12.03
CA PHE A 417 -8.54 21.46 -13.29
C PHE A 417 -7.26 22.28 -13.27
N ALA A 418 -6.19 21.73 -13.85
CA ALA A 418 -4.90 22.39 -13.98
C ALA A 418 -4.90 23.32 -15.20
N VAL A 419 -5.42 24.53 -15.03
CA VAL A 419 -5.47 25.56 -16.08
C VAL A 419 -4.34 26.56 -15.86
N THR A 420 -3.67 26.96 -16.95
CA THR A 420 -2.66 28.02 -16.95
C THR A 420 -3.30 29.37 -17.25
N SER A 421 -2.76 30.44 -16.66
CA SER A 421 -3.21 31.82 -16.93
C SER A 421 -2.72 32.36 -18.29
N GLY A 422 -1.84 31.62 -18.98
CA GLY A 422 -1.20 31.99 -20.23
C GLY A 422 -0.60 30.78 -20.96
N PRO A 423 0.27 31.00 -21.98
CA PRO A 423 0.82 29.91 -22.79
C PRO A 423 1.75 28.97 -22.00
N ASP A 424 2.33 29.45 -20.90
CA ASP A 424 3.22 28.69 -20.02
C ASP A 424 2.78 28.85 -18.55
N ALA A 425 2.97 27.80 -17.75
CA ALA A 425 2.68 27.78 -16.32
C ALA A 425 3.54 28.75 -15.53
N THR A 426 2.88 29.64 -14.80
CA THR A 426 3.54 30.64 -13.95
C THR A 426 3.79 30.11 -12.54
N VAL A 427 4.61 30.84 -11.76
CA VAL A 427 4.83 30.54 -10.34
C VAL A 427 3.53 30.72 -9.55
N GLU A 428 2.71 31.67 -9.96
CA GLU A 428 1.40 32.03 -9.41
C GLU A 428 0.39 30.90 -9.62
N ASP A 429 0.32 30.34 -10.84
CA ASP A 429 -0.54 29.17 -11.14
C ASP A 429 -0.19 27.99 -10.22
N ILE A 430 1.10 27.71 -10.07
CA ILE A 430 1.58 26.64 -9.18
C ILE A 430 1.18 26.93 -7.73
N ARG A 431 1.33 28.18 -7.26
CA ARG A 431 0.96 28.57 -5.89
C ARG A 431 -0.54 28.42 -5.67
N TYR A 432 -1.37 28.92 -6.58
CA TYR A 432 -2.82 28.86 -6.49
C TYR A 432 -3.34 27.42 -6.47
N LEU A 433 -2.89 26.56 -7.40
CA LEU A 433 -3.32 25.16 -7.42
C LEU A 433 -2.77 24.36 -6.23
N THR A 434 -1.58 24.69 -5.73
CA THR A 434 -1.07 24.10 -4.47
C THR A 434 -1.95 24.51 -3.29
N PHE A 435 -2.39 25.77 -3.23
CA PHE A 435 -3.33 26.24 -2.22
C PHE A 435 -4.68 25.52 -2.30
N CYS A 436 -5.23 25.35 -3.51
CA CYS A 436 -6.47 24.59 -3.72
C CYS A 436 -6.36 23.14 -3.22
N LEU A 437 -5.22 22.48 -3.50
CA LEU A 437 -4.94 21.13 -3.01
C LEU A 437 -4.84 21.08 -1.47
N ASP A 438 -4.10 22.03 -0.87
CA ASP A 438 -3.94 22.13 0.58
C ASP A 438 -5.29 22.32 1.28
N HIS A 439 -6.09 23.28 0.78
CA HIS A 439 -7.41 23.58 1.32
C HIS A 439 -8.38 22.39 1.17
N SER A 440 -8.30 21.66 0.06
CA SER A 440 -9.08 20.44 -0.13
C SER A 440 -8.74 19.38 0.90
N PHE A 441 -7.46 19.12 1.16
CA PHE A 441 -7.06 18.16 2.20
C PHE A 441 -7.44 18.61 3.61
N ILE A 442 -7.26 19.90 3.94
CA ILE A 442 -7.65 20.47 5.23
C ILE A 442 -9.14 20.22 5.50
N SER A 443 -9.98 20.46 4.48
CA SER A 443 -11.42 20.24 4.55
C SER A 443 -11.78 18.75 4.69
N LEU A 444 -11.29 17.90 3.79
CA LEU A 444 -11.60 16.46 3.76
C LEU A 444 -11.14 15.74 5.04
N LEU A 445 -9.98 16.11 5.59
CA LEU A 445 -9.44 15.52 6.81
C LEU A 445 -9.99 16.20 8.08
N GLY A 446 -10.68 17.33 7.96
CA GLY A 446 -11.17 18.12 9.10
C GLY A 446 -10.05 18.63 10.01
N VAL A 447 -8.89 18.97 9.45
CA VAL A 447 -7.65 19.26 10.20
C VAL A 447 -7.85 20.37 11.21
N HIS A 448 -8.26 21.57 10.75
CA HIS A 448 -8.40 22.75 11.61
C HIS A 448 -9.46 22.53 12.68
N LYS A 449 -10.64 22.03 12.30
CA LYS A 449 -11.73 21.72 13.25
C LYS A 449 -11.29 20.76 14.35
N SER A 450 -10.49 19.75 14.01
CA SER A 450 -9.96 18.79 14.99
C SER A 450 -8.96 19.44 15.95
N LEU A 451 -8.02 20.22 15.42
CA LEU A 451 -7.00 20.92 16.20
C LEU A 451 -7.62 21.96 17.14
N GLU A 452 -8.56 22.78 16.65
CA GLU A 452 -9.26 23.77 17.46
C GLU A 452 -10.01 23.14 18.63
N ARG A 453 -10.76 22.07 18.36
CA ARG A 453 -11.51 21.36 19.41
C ARG A 453 -10.57 20.83 20.48
N ARG A 454 -9.43 20.26 20.08
CA ARG A 454 -8.43 19.74 21.01
C ARG A 454 -7.79 20.86 21.82
N PHE A 455 -7.36 21.92 21.14
CA PHE A 455 -6.77 23.10 21.78
C PHE A 455 -7.71 23.72 22.81
N TYR A 456 -8.98 23.94 22.44
CA TYR A 456 -9.98 24.49 23.34
C TYR A 456 -10.17 23.62 24.60
N ASN A 457 -10.25 22.30 24.44
CA ASN A 457 -10.38 21.36 25.56
C ASN A 457 -9.16 21.39 26.51
N ASP A 458 -7.97 21.62 25.98
CA ASP A 458 -6.77 21.74 26.80
C ASP A 458 -6.66 23.12 27.46
N MET A 459 -7.08 24.19 26.78
CA MET A 459 -7.14 25.54 27.34
C MET A 459 -8.11 25.65 28.51
N LEU A 460 -9.25 24.95 28.48
CA LEU A 460 -10.18 24.89 29.63
C LEU A 460 -9.53 24.34 30.92
N LYS A 461 -8.41 23.63 30.82
CA LYS A 461 -7.67 23.10 31.97
C LYS A 461 -6.56 24.06 32.45
N ILE A 462 -6.15 25.00 31.60
CA ILE A 462 -4.98 25.87 31.79
C ILE A 462 -5.39 27.31 32.13
N CYS A 463 -6.50 27.78 31.56
CA CYS A 463 -6.94 29.17 31.63
C CYS A 463 -8.08 29.35 32.65
N ASP A 464 -8.14 30.54 33.26
CA ASP A 464 -9.34 31.01 33.94
C ASP A 464 -10.41 31.52 32.95
N GLY A 465 -11.58 31.93 33.45
CA GLY A 465 -12.71 32.38 32.62
C GLY A 465 -12.38 33.60 31.73
N ALA A 466 -11.65 34.58 32.26
CA ALA A 466 -11.28 35.79 31.50
C ALA A 466 -10.24 35.49 30.42
N GLN A 467 -9.26 34.64 30.75
CA GLN A 467 -8.26 34.15 29.80
C GLN A 467 -8.89 33.33 28.67
N MET A 468 -9.92 32.52 28.97
CA MET A 468 -10.65 31.76 27.96
C MET A 468 -11.40 32.65 26.96
N GLU A 469 -11.96 33.77 27.41
CA GLU A 469 -12.57 34.76 26.52
C GLU A 469 -11.53 35.39 25.60
N GLY A 470 -10.39 35.82 26.15
CA GLY A 470 -9.27 36.38 25.39
C GLY A 470 -8.74 35.42 24.32
N ILE A 471 -8.54 34.15 24.68
CA ILE A 471 -8.15 33.10 23.72
C ILE A 471 -9.20 32.92 22.62
N THR A 472 -10.49 32.95 22.96
CA THR A 472 -11.56 32.80 21.97
C THR A 472 -11.58 33.96 20.96
N VAL A 473 -11.30 35.19 21.42
CA VAL A 473 -11.15 36.36 20.54
C VAL A 473 -9.94 36.17 19.63
N ALA A 474 -8.76 35.87 20.20
CA ALA A 474 -7.55 35.65 19.41
C ALA A 474 -7.71 34.53 18.36
N LEU A 475 -8.34 33.40 18.73
CA LEU A 475 -8.64 32.32 17.79
C LEU A 475 -9.51 32.79 16.62
N LYS A 476 -10.50 33.67 16.86
CA LYS A 476 -11.33 34.22 15.78
C LYS A 476 -10.55 35.15 14.87
N GLU A 477 -9.59 35.90 15.39
CA GLU A 477 -8.74 36.79 14.57
C GLU A 477 -7.77 36.00 13.70
N TRP A 478 -7.23 34.89 14.21
CA TRP A 478 -6.34 34.02 13.44
C TRP A 478 -7.09 33.12 12.44
N ARG A 479 -8.40 32.91 12.62
CA ARG A 479 -9.24 32.21 11.64
C ARG A 479 -9.31 33.00 10.33
N GLY A 480 -8.80 32.41 9.26
CA GLY A 480 -8.95 32.93 7.88
C GLY A 480 -7.83 33.86 7.40
N ASN A 481 -6.89 34.24 8.26
CA ASN A 481 -5.74 35.09 7.89
C ASN A 481 -4.50 34.27 7.50
N ASP A 482 -4.19 33.22 8.27
CA ASP A 482 -3.00 32.37 8.10
C ASP A 482 -3.27 30.97 8.70
N HIS A 483 -2.68 29.92 8.14
CA HIS A 483 -2.70 28.56 8.70
C HIS A 483 -1.66 28.36 9.83
N LEU A 484 -0.80 29.34 10.12
CA LEU A 484 0.34 29.26 11.05
C LEU A 484 -0.05 28.75 12.43
N LEU A 485 -1.15 29.25 13.01
CA LEU A 485 -1.61 28.80 14.31
C LEU A 485 -1.91 27.28 14.30
N TYR A 486 -2.58 26.79 13.26
CA TYR A 486 -2.85 25.36 13.11
C TYR A 486 -1.58 24.55 12.88
N VAL A 487 -0.59 25.10 12.17
CA VAL A 487 0.73 24.48 12.03
C VAL A 487 1.41 24.32 13.39
N ILE A 488 1.40 25.37 14.21
CA ILE A 488 1.96 25.35 15.58
C ILE A 488 1.25 24.29 16.42
N LEU A 489 -0.09 24.29 16.44
CA LEU A 489 -0.86 23.30 17.19
C LEU A 489 -0.57 21.87 16.74
N ASP A 490 -0.52 21.63 15.43
CA ASP A 490 -0.21 20.32 14.87
C ASP A 490 1.20 19.85 15.26
N TYR A 491 2.17 20.78 15.35
CA TYR A 491 3.54 20.50 15.83
C TYR A 491 3.56 20.18 17.31
N ILE A 492 2.91 20.98 18.16
CA ILE A 492 2.81 20.74 19.61
C ILE A 492 2.25 19.34 19.85
N TYR A 493 1.13 18.99 19.22
CA TYR A 493 0.48 17.68 19.39
C TYR A 493 1.21 16.50 18.74
N THR A 494 2.30 16.78 18.01
CA THR A 494 3.24 15.78 17.51
C THR A 494 4.42 15.57 18.46
N CYS A 495 4.73 16.54 19.32
CA CYS A 495 5.76 16.39 20.36
C CYS A 495 5.33 15.39 21.43
N ASP A 496 6.29 15.01 22.28
CA ASP A 496 6.02 14.20 23.47
C ASP A 496 5.00 14.89 24.38
N ALA A 497 4.06 14.10 24.94
CA ALA A 497 2.96 14.61 25.75
C ALA A 497 3.44 15.39 26.99
N THR A 498 4.62 15.07 27.51
CA THR A 498 5.24 15.78 28.64
C THR A 498 5.56 17.24 28.33
N ARG A 499 5.74 17.60 27.06
CA ARG A 499 6.05 18.98 26.61
C ARG A 499 4.80 19.81 26.36
N TRP A 500 3.62 19.19 26.21
CA TRP A 500 2.43 19.90 25.74
C TRP A 500 2.01 21.03 26.68
N TYR A 501 1.99 20.80 28.00
CA TYR A 501 1.58 21.83 28.95
C TYR A 501 2.43 23.10 28.83
N GLU A 502 3.75 22.93 28.75
CA GLU A 502 4.71 24.03 28.57
C GLU A 502 4.46 24.78 27.25
N LEU A 503 4.42 24.04 26.13
CA LEU A 503 4.27 24.64 24.80
C LEU A 503 2.90 25.30 24.61
N LEU A 504 1.82 24.70 25.12
CA LEU A 504 0.48 25.27 25.08
C LEU A 504 0.38 26.52 25.96
N THR A 505 1.07 26.56 27.10
CA THR A 505 1.12 27.76 27.94
C THR A 505 1.89 28.90 27.27
N GLN A 506 3.00 28.59 26.59
CA GLN A 506 3.73 29.59 25.79
C GLN A 506 2.87 30.14 24.66
N LEU A 507 2.19 29.25 23.90
CA LEU A 507 1.26 29.67 22.85
C LEU A 507 0.13 30.55 23.40
N LYS A 508 -0.45 30.17 24.54
CA LYS A 508 -1.51 30.93 25.22
C LYS A 508 -1.04 32.37 25.49
N ASN A 509 0.14 32.54 26.08
CA ASN A 509 0.67 33.87 26.39
C ASN A 509 0.89 34.69 25.11
N LEU A 510 1.49 34.09 24.07
CA LEU A 510 1.67 34.76 22.77
C LEU A 510 0.35 35.25 22.17
N LEU A 511 -0.73 34.47 22.30
CA LEU A 511 -2.05 34.85 21.81
C LEU A 511 -2.71 35.96 22.64
N LEU A 512 -2.51 35.98 23.96
CA LEU A 512 -3.09 37.00 24.84
C LEU A 512 -2.32 38.33 24.80
N ASP A 513 -1.00 38.28 24.59
CA ASP A 513 -0.12 39.46 24.60
C ASP A 513 -0.14 40.23 23.27
N VAL A 514 -1.05 39.90 22.34
CA VAL A 514 -1.13 40.49 20.98
C VAL A 514 0.22 40.38 20.25
N SER A 515 0.88 39.22 20.36
CA SER A 515 2.18 39.00 19.74
C SER A 515 2.11 39.10 18.22
N THR A 516 3.21 39.52 17.60
CA THR A 516 3.29 39.66 16.14
C THR A 516 3.29 38.30 15.45
N ARG A 517 2.98 38.28 14.15
CA ARG A 517 3.14 37.06 13.33
C ARG A 517 4.57 36.51 13.38
N GLU A 518 5.58 37.38 13.46
CA GLU A 518 6.99 36.99 13.52
C GLU A 518 7.31 36.20 14.80
N ASP A 519 6.73 36.60 15.93
CA ASP A 519 6.87 35.88 17.21
C ASP A 519 6.32 34.45 17.10
N LEU A 520 5.17 34.28 16.44
CA LEU A 520 4.59 32.96 16.18
C LEU A 520 5.44 32.13 15.21
N VAL A 521 6.06 32.74 14.20
CA VAL A 521 7.00 32.03 13.29
C VAL A 521 8.23 31.57 14.07
N ASN A 522 8.78 32.41 14.94
CA ASN A 522 9.92 32.07 15.80
C ASN A 522 9.55 30.91 16.72
N PHE A 523 8.40 30.97 17.37
CA PHE A 523 7.89 29.90 18.22
C PHE A 523 7.66 28.59 17.43
N LYS A 524 7.05 28.66 16.25
CA LYS A 524 6.90 27.50 15.35
C LYS A 524 8.25 26.86 15.02
N ASN A 525 9.28 27.67 14.74
CA ASN A 525 10.62 27.17 14.42
C ASN A 525 11.31 26.51 15.62
N GLN A 526 11.10 27.00 16.83
CA GLN A 526 11.58 26.33 18.06
C GLN A 526 10.94 24.95 18.22
N ILE A 527 9.61 24.85 18.08
CA ILE A 527 8.91 23.55 18.18
C ILE A 527 9.32 22.59 17.05
N ALA A 528 9.62 23.12 15.85
CA ALA A 528 10.07 22.32 14.72
C ALA A 528 11.32 21.48 15.04
N GLU A 529 12.21 21.99 15.91
CA GLU A 529 13.38 21.24 16.38
C GLU A 529 12.98 20.06 17.26
N GLU A 530 12.04 20.25 18.19
CA GLU A 530 11.52 19.17 19.04
C GLU A 530 10.85 18.09 18.19
N VAL A 531 9.99 18.51 17.26
CA VAL A 531 9.34 17.64 16.30
C VAL A 531 10.39 16.89 15.48
N ALA A 532 11.47 17.54 15.05
CA ALA A 532 12.53 16.90 14.27
C ALA A 532 13.28 15.80 15.04
N ARG A 533 13.52 16.00 16.35
CA ARG A 533 14.22 15.06 17.25
C ARG A 533 13.38 13.81 17.57
N GLY A 534 12.06 13.97 17.70
CA GLY A 534 11.11 12.87 17.88
C GLY A 534 11.04 11.92 16.70
#